data_AF-A0A6M3K8P2-F1
#
_entry.id   AF-A0A6M3K8P2-F1
#
_cell.length_a   1.000
_cell.length_b   1.000
_cell.length_c   1.000
_cell.angle_alpha   90.00
_cell.angle_beta   90.00
_cell.angle_gamma   90.00
#
_symmetry.space_group_name_H-M   'P 1'
#
loop_
_entity.id
_entity.type
_entity.pdbx_description
1 polymer ?
#
loop_
_entity_poly.entity_id
_entity_poly.type
_entity_poly.pdbx_seq_one_letter_code
_entity_poly.pdbx_strand_id
1 'polypeptide(L)'
;MTEEKKRKRKSDEEVIFAQEKVAGFIVKPWSFGVLFEISEMLDSIFTKLDQRGVDLKFDFNDGLGADLSRFIRIAAIAAPEVKAILAITIDADENTIEELDMKTGIKLLTTVFKQNFEIIKNGLGLSLIKEEEKEKVKEKKEEEGISNIQTISQ
;
A
#
# COMPACT_ATOMS: atom_id res chain seq x y z
N MET A 1 34.56 29.73 22.73
CA MET A 1 33.56 30.09 21.70
C MET A 1 32.84 28.82 21.30
N THR A 2 31.59 28.66 21.72
CA THR A 2 30.83 27.42 21.61
C THR A 2 29.80 27.60 20.50
N GLU A 3 29.96 26.90 19.37
CA GLU A 3 28.95 26.84 18.31
C GLU A 3 27.84 25.87 18.72
N GLU A 4 26.76 26.43 19.27
CA GLU A 4 25.55 25.68 19.55
C GLU A 4 24.75 25.54 18.24
N LYS A 5 24.81 24.35 17.64
CA LYS A 5 24.03 23.96 16.46
C LYS A 5 22.53 24.21 16.72
N LYS A 6 21.99 25.31 16.19
CA LYS A 6 20.55 25.53 16.06
C LYS A 6 19.93 24.46 15.16
N ARG A 7 19.53 23.33 15.75
CA ARG A 7 18.54 22.44 15.17
C ARG A 7 17.23 23.22 15.11
N LYS A 8 16.90 23.80 13.94
CA LYS A 8 15.56 24.34 13.69
C LYS A 8 14.57 23.20 13.92
N ARG A 9 13.78 23.28 14.98
CA ARG A 9 12.61 22.42 15.16
C ARG A 9 11.66 22.74 14.00
N LYS A 10 11.39 21.76 13.15
CA LYS A 10 10.35 21.87 12.12
C LYS A 10 9.02 22.16 12.81
N SER A 11 8.19 23.00 12.21
CA SER A 11 6.89 23.37 12.78
C SER A 11 5.93 22.17 12.78
N ASP A 12 4.98 22.10 13.70
CA ASP A 12 4.05 20.96 13.82
C ASP A 12 3.23 20.73 12.53
N GLU A 13 2.99 21.78 11.72
CA GLU A 13 2.34 21.70 10.40
C GLU A 13 3.24 21.04 9.33
N GLU A 14 4.56 21.24 9.38
CA GLU A 14 5.53 20.54 8.51
C GLU A 14 5.65 19.05 8.85
N VAL A 15 5.26 18.65 10.06
CA VAL A 15 5.27 17.25 10.50
C VAL A 15 4.02 16.51 10.01
N ILE A 16 2.88 17.19 9.84
CA ILE A 16 1.61 16.58 9.43
C ILE A 16 1.49 16.42 7.91
N PHE A 17 2.14 17.28 7.12
CA PHE A 17 2.11 17.22 5.65
C PHE A 17 3.53 17.19 5.05
N ALA A 18 4.32 16.18 5.41
CA ALA A 18 5.66 16.01 4.87
C ALA A 18 5.61 15.80 3.34
N GLN A 19 5.88 16.86 2.58
CA GLN A 19 6.03 16.78 1.13
C GLN A 19 7.46 16.40 0.79
N GLU A 20 7.64 15.44 -0.11
CA GLU A 20 8.96 15.04 -0.59
C GLU A 20 9.13 15.39 -2.07
N LYS A 21 10.28 15.98 -2.41
CA LYS A 21 10.62 16.26 -3.80
C LYS A 21 11.45 15.11 -4.37
N VAL A 22 10.94 14.45 -5.39
CA VAL A 22 11.63 13.34 -6.08
C VAL A 22 11.69 13.64 -7.56
N ALA A 23 12.91 13.80 -8.10
CA ALA A 23 13.15 13.99 -9.53
C ALA A 23 12.32 15.13 -10.18
N GLY A 24 12.01 16.18 -9.42
CA GLY A 24 11.21 17.31 -9.89
C GLY A 24 9.75 17.26 -9.48
N PHE A 25 9.22 16.07 -9.17
CA PHE A 25 7.85 15.87 -8.70
C PHE A 25 7.72 16.11 -7.20
N ILE A 26 6.52 16.49 -6.78
CA ILE A 26 6.15 16.66 -5.38
C ILE A 26 5.28 15.48 -4.99
N VAL A 27 5.78 14.65 -4.08
CA VAL A 27 5.01 13.57 -3.46
C VAL A 27 4.39 14.11 -2.18
N LYS A 28 3.07 13.91 -2.05
CA LYS A 28 2.29 14.31 -0.89
C LYS A 28 1.59 13.09 -0.30
N PRO A 29 1.30 13.08 1.02
CA PRO A 29 0.36 12.13 1.59
C PRO A 29 -0.99 12.22 0.87
N TRP A 30 -1.63 11.08 0.65
CA TRP A 30 -2.93 10.98 0.01
C TRP A 30 -4.00 11.62 0.88
N SER A 31 -4.78 12.50 0.27
CA SER A 31 -6.02 12.98 0.86
C SER A 31 -7.13 11.93 0.71
N PHE A 32 -8.24 12.09 1.42
CA PHE A 32 -9.43 11.25 1.23
C PHE A 32 -9.94 11.24 -0.22
N GLY A 33 -9.84 12.37 -0.94
CA GLY A 33 -10.25 12.44 -2.34
C GLY A 33 -9.38 11.57 -3.24
N VAL A 34 -8.06 11.67 -3.08
CA VAL A 34 -7.10 10.84 -3.84
C VAL A 34 -7.29 9.36 -3.50
N LEU A 35 -7.49 9.02 -2.23
CA LEU A 35 -7.75 7.64 -1.81
C LEU A 35 -8.99 7.04 -2.47
N PHE A 36 -10.07 7.80 -2.54
CA PHE A 36 -11.29 7.35 -3.20
C PHE A 36 -11.04 7.08 -4.69
N GLU A 37 -10.34 7.98 -5.36
CA GLU A 37 -9.99 7.89 -6.77
C GLU A 37 -9.12 6.67 -7.09
N ILE A 38 -8.16 6.35 -6.23
CA ILE A 38 -7.22 5.24 -6.46
C ILE A 38 -7.67 3.90 -5.85
N SER A 39 -8.78 3.87 -5.11
CA SER A 39 -9.19 2.70 -4.33
C SER A 39 -9.37 1.43 -5.18
N GLU A 40 -10.08 1.52 -6.30
CA GLU A 40 -10.30 0.38 -7.20
C GLU A 40 -8.99 -0.13 -7.82
N MET A 41 -8.05 0.78 -8.10
CA MET A 41 -6.72 0.41 -8.60
C MET A 41 -5.90 -0.31 -7.56
N LEU A 42 -5.95 0.14 -6.30
CA LEU A 42 -5.32 -0.55 -5.18
C LEU A 42 -5.90 -1.97 -5.00
N ASP A 43 -7.23 -2.11 -5.03
CA ASP A 43 -7.91 -3.42 -4.93
C ASP A 43 -7.51 -4.36 -6.09
N SER A 44 -7.41 -3.83 -7.32
CA SER A 44 -6.92 -4.57 -8.48
C SER A 44 -5.48 -5.04 -8.29
N ILE A 45 -4.57 -4.16 -7.82
CA ILE A 45 -3.18 -4.51 -7.52
C ILE A 45 -3.15 -5.66 -6.52
N PHE A 46 -3.88 -5.54 -5.40
CA PHE A 46 -3.88 -6.56 -4.35
C PHE A 46 -4.39 -7.90 -4.86
N THR A 47 -5.49 -7.90 -5.61
CA THR A 47 -6.03 -9.12 -6.23
C THR A 47 -4.99 -9.80 -7.12
N LYS A 48 -4.25 -9.04 -7.93
CA LYS A 48 -3.19 -9.60 -8.79
C LYS A 48 -2.00 -10.14 -8.00
N LEU A 49 -1.66 -9.52 -6.87
CA LEU A 49 -0.56 -9.96 -6.02
C LEU A 49 -0.91 -11.26 -5.28
N ASP A 50 -2.13 -11.35 -4.75
CA ASP A 50 -2.65 -12.56 -4.10
C ASP A 50 -2.71 -13.76 -5.06
N GLN A 51 -3.24 -13.55 -6.27
CA GLN A 51 -3.25 -14.56 -7.34
C GLN A 51 -1.86 -15.08 -7.72
N ARG A 52 -0.80 -14.33 -7.41
CA ARG A 52 0.59 -14.70 -7.68
C ARG A 52 1.38 -15.10 -6.42
N GLY A 53 0.70 -15.25 -5.29
CA GLY A 53 1.31 -15.66 -4.02
C GLY A 53 2.36 -14.67 -3.51
N VAL A 54 2.19 -13.37 -3.76
CA VAL A 54 3.11 -12.33 -3.30
C VAL A 54 2.66 -11.82 -1.93
N ASP A 55 3.37 -12.20 -0.88
CA ASP A 55 3.14 -11.69 0.48
C ASP A 55 3.56 -10.21 0.59
N LEU A 56 2.67 -9.38 1.14
CA LEU A 56 2.83 -7.93 1.33
C LEU A 56 3.31 -7.54 2.74
N LYS A 57 3.91 -8.46 3.49
CA LYS A 57 4.58 -8.11 4.75
C LYS A 57 5.79 -7.21 4.50
N PHE A 58 5.56 -5.89 4.53
CA PHE A 58 6.60 -4.88 4.53
C PHE A 58 7.17 -4.74 5.95
N ASP A 59 8.47 -4.98 6.10
CA ASP A 59 9.24 -4.59 7.29
C ASP A 59 10.24 -3.52 6.86
N PHE A 60 9.95 -2.27 7.23
CA PHE A 60 10.77 -1.12 6.86
C PHE A 60 12.01 -0.95 7.75
N ASN A 61 12.18 -1.80 8.76
CA ASN A 61 13.37 -1.74 9.62
C ASN A 61 14.61 -2.32 8.92
N ASP A 62 14.40 -3.21 7.94
CA ASP A 62 15.47 -3.76 7.12
C ASP A 62 15.70 -2.86 5.92
N GLY A 63 16.88 -2.24 5.84
CA GLY A 63 17.19 -1.21 4.84
C GLY A 63 16.82 -1.56 3.39
N LEU A 64 16.66 -0.50 2.59
CA LEU A 64 16.22 -0.38 1.18
C LEU A 64 16.51 -1.53 0.18
N GLY A 65 17.44 -2.44 0.44
CA GLY A 65 17.86 -3.52 -0.45
C GLY A 65 16.84 -4.67 -0.60
N ALA A 66 16.16 -5.09 0.48
CA ALA A 66 15.14 -6.14 0.39
C ALA A 66 13.86 -5.64 -0.30
N ASP A 67 13.55 -4.36 -0.13
CA ASP A 67 12.34 -3.71 -0.61
C ASP A 67 12.34 -3.46 -2.13
N LEU A 68 13.51 -3.18 -2.73
CA LEU A 68 13.59 -2.84 -4.15
C LEU A 68 13.05 -3.97 -5.05
N SER A 69 13.39 -5.21 -4.73
CA SER A 69 12.94 -6.39 -5.49
C SER A 69 11.42 -6.57 -5.44
N ARG A 70 10.80 -6.24 -4.30
CA ARG A 70 9.36 -6.29 -4.09
C ARG A 70 8.65 -5.18 -4.85
N PHE A 71 9.16 -3.95 -4.81
CA PHE A 71 8.61 -2.84 -5.60
C PHE A 71 8.69 -3.11 -7.10
N ILE A 72 9.80 -3.67 -7.59
CA ILE A 72 9.92 -4.09 -8.99
C ILE A 72 8.89 -5.19 -9.31
N ARG A 73 8.71 -6.18 -8.42
CA ARG A 73 7.73 -7.25 -8.63
C ARG A 73 6.29 -6.72 -8.66
N ILE A 74 5.93 -5.82 -7.75
CA ILE A 74 4.62 -5.15 -7.73
C ILE A 74 4.42 -4.36 -9.03
N ALA A 75 5.41 -3.53 -9.40
CA ALA A 75 5.39 -2.76 -10.64
C ALA A 75 5.29 -3.65 -11.88
N ALA A 76 5.89 -4.85 -11.88
CA ALA A 76 5.80 -5.78 -13.00
C ALA A 76 4.44 -6.48 -13.08
N ILE A 77 3.83 -6.83 -11.94
CA ILE A 77 2.56 -7.57 -11.88
C ILE A 77 1.37 -6.65 -12.20
N ALA A 78 1.43 -5.41 -11.73
CA ALA A 78 0.35 -4.44 -11.85
C ALA A 78 0.82 -3.13 -12.47
N ALA A 79 1.65 -3.22 -13.51
CA ALA A 79 2.25 -2.07 -14.18
C ALA A 79 1.24 -0.98 -14.57
N PRO A 80 0.07 -1.30 -15.17
CA PRO A 80 -0.91 -0.29 -15.56
C PRO A 80 -1.46 0.48 -14.34
N GLU A 81 -1.90 -0.25 -13.30
CA GLU A 81 -2.44 0.37 -12.09
C GLU A 81 -1.38 1.19 -11.35
N VAL A 82 -0.16 0.68 -11.25
CA VAL A 82 0.94 1.39 -10.60
C VAL A 82 1.25 2.69 -11.32
N LYS A 83 1.26 2.70 -12.67
CA LYS A 83 1.45 3.93 -13.44
C LYS A 83 0.32 4.94 -13.21
N ALA A 84 -0.92 4.49 -13.24
CA ALA A 84 -2.08 5.36 -13.04
C ALA A 84 -2.11 5.97 -11.62
N ILE A 85 -1.82 5.15 -10.59
CA ILE A 85 -1.70 5.64 -9.21
C ILE A 85 -0.57 6.68 -9.10
N LEU A 86 0.57 6.46 -9.75
CA LEU A 86 1.65 7.44 -9.78
C LEU A 86 1.18 8.74 -10.43
N ALA A 87 0.58 8.69 -11.62
CA ALA A 87 0.06 9.86 -12.34
C ALA A 87 -0.84 10.72 -11.44
N ILE A 88 -1.82 10.09 -10.77
CA ILE A 88 -2.74 10.76 -9.85
C ILE A 88 -2.01 11.32 -8.63
N THR A 89 -1.08 10.55 -8.05
CA THR A 89 -0.41 10.94 -6.80
C THR A 89 0.50 12.16 -6.98
N ILE A 90 1.18 12.25 -8.12
CA ILE A 90 2.12 13.35 -8.40
C ILE A 90 1.54 14.41 -9.34
N ASP A 91 0.24 14.35 -9.63
CA ASP A 91 -0.48 15.29 -10.51
C ASP A 91 0.24 15.47 -11.85
N ALA A 92 0.56 14.33 -12.48
CA ALA A 92 1.25 14.24 -13.75
C ALA A 92 0.36 13.51 -14.77
N ASP A 93 0.53 13.83 -16.06
CA ASP A 93 -0.14 13.08 -17.12
C ASP A 93 0.49 11.69 -17.32
N GLU A 94 -0.27 10.78 -17.92
CA GLU A 94 0.20 9.40 -18.15
C GLU A 94 1.46 9.33 -19.01
N ASN A 95 1.62 10.20 -20.03
CA ASN A 95 2.80 10.17 -20.89
C ASN A 95 4.06 10.53 -20.09
N THR A 96 3.96 11.53 -19.19
CA THR A 96 5.04 11.87 -18.28
C THR A 96 5.48 10.66 -17.43
N ILE A 97 4.54 9.82 -16.99
CA ILE A 97 4.87 8.58 -16.24
C ILE A 97 5.50 7.52 -17.14
N GLU A 98 5.04 7.39 -18.39
CA GLU A 98 5.56 6.40 -19.34
C GLU A 98 7.01 6.68 -19.75
N GLU A 99 7.38 7.95 -19.83
CA GLU A 99 8.72 8.40 -20.19
C GLU A 99 9.74 8.32 -19.04
N LEU A 100 9.28 8.00 -17.81
CA LEU A 100 10.17 7.87 -16.66
C LEU A 100 11.16 6.72 -16.85
N ASP A 101 12.43 7.01 -16.60
CA ASP A 101 13.42 5.95 -16.48
C ASP A 101 13.11 5.07 -15.26
N MET A 102 13.46 3.78 -15.36
CA MET A 102 13.16 2.78 -14.33
C MET A 102 13.66 3.18 -12.94
N LYS A 103 14.83 3.83 -12.84
CA LYS A 103 15.40 4.22 -11.54
C LYS A 103 14.58 5.33 -10.91
N THR A 104 14.17 6.33 -11.70
CA THR A 104 13.29 7.40 -11.24
C THR A 104 11.90 6.89 -10.89
N GLY A 105 11.31 6.04 -11.73
CA GLY A 105 10.00 5.43 -11.48
C GLY A 105 9.96 4.62 -10.19
N ILE A 106 10.97 3.77 -9.95
CA ILE A 106 11.03 3.00 -8.69
C ILE A 106 11.24 3.90 -7.48
N LYS A 107 12.05 4.95 -7.60
CA LYS A 107 12.25 5.91 -6.51
C LYS A 107 10.96 6.64 -6.15
N LEU A 108 10.21 7.09 -7.15
CA LEU A 108 8.89 7.69 -6.98
C LEU A 108 7.93 6.72 -6.29
N LEU A 109 7.80 5.50 -6.81
CA LEU A 109 6.96 4.45 -6.23
C LEU A 109 7.30 4.17 -4.77
N THR A 110 8.59 4.05 -4.46
CA THR A 110 9.07 3.80 -3.09
C THR A 110 8.70 4.97 -2.17
N THR A 111 8.87 6.21 -2.63
CA THR A 111 8.53 7.40 -1.84
C THR A 111 7.02 7.50 -1.63
N VAL A 112 6.21 7.34 -2.68
CA VAL A 112 4.73 7.33 -2.59
C VAL A 112 4.27 6.28 -1.59
N PHE A 113 4.79 5.06 -1.70
CA PHE A 113 4.40 3.98 -0.80
C PHE A 113 4.79 4.27 0.65
N LYS A 114 6.01 4.77 0.90
CA LYS A 114 6.46 5.11 2.26
C LYS A 114 5.64 6.21 2.90
N GLN A 115 5.33 7.27 2.16
CA GLN A 115 4.52 8.38 2.69
C GLN A 115 3.09 7.95 3.02
N ASN A 116 2.58 6.96 2.29
CA ASN A 116 1.20 6.50 2.42
C ASN A 116 1.08 5.14 3.11
N PHE A 117 2.18 4.63 3.69
CA PHE A 117 2.22 3.24 4.14
C PHE A 117 1.19 2.95 5.23
N GLU A 118 1.07 3.83 6.23
CA GLU A 118 0.06 3.64 7.29
C GLU A 118 -1.36 3.71 6.74
N ILE A 119 -1.61 4.55 5.73
CA ILE A 119 -2.92 4.62 5.07
C ILE A 119 -3.20 3.34 4.28
N ILE A 120 -2.21 2.85 3.54
CA ILE A 120 -2.27 1.58 2.81
C ILE A 120 -2.52 0.45 3.80
N LYS A 121 -1.73 0.35 4.87
CA LYS A 121 -1.87 -0.64 5.96
C LYS A 121 -3.22 -0.58 6.66
N ASN A 122 -3.77 0.61 6.91
CA ASN A 122 -5.06 0.76 7.57
C ASN A 122 -6.24 0.50 6.62
N GLY A 123 -6.11 0.84 5.33
CA GLY A 123 -7.02 0.38 4.28
C GLY A 123 -7.00 -1.14 4.12
N LEU A 124 -5.79 -1.74 4.21
CA LEU A 124 -5.55 -3.19 4.24
C LEU A 124 -6.09 -3.87 5.51
N GLY A 125 -6.13 -3.18 6.64
CA GLY A 125 -6.73 -3.70 7.88
C GLY A 125 -8.22 -4.00 7.72
N LEU A 126 -8.93 -3.25 6.87
CA LEU A 126 -10.35 -3.50 6.59
C LEU A 126 -10.60 -4.68 5.63
N SER A 127 -9.62 -5.09 4.81
CA SER A 127 -9.73 -6.27 3.95
C SER A 127 -9.37 -7.56 4.67
N LEU A 128 -8.35 -7.55 5.55
CA LEU A 128 -7.98 -8.70 6.38
C LEU A 128 -9.04 -9.01 7.46
N ILE A 129 -9.71 -8.00 8.03
CA ILE A 129 -10.83 -8.23 8.95
C ILE A 129 -12.00 -8.94 8.24
N LYS A 130 -12.24 -8.63 6.95
CA LYS A 130 -13.27 -9.31 6.17
C LYS A 130 -12.94 -10.78 5.88
N GLU A 131 -11.66 -11.15 5.80
CA GLU A 131 -11.25 -12.54 5.64
C GLU A 131 -11.32 -13.31 6.95
N GLU A 132 -10.83 -12.74 8.06
CA GLU A 132 -10.94 -13.37 9.39
C GLU A 132 -12.40 -13.56 9.84
N GLU A 133 -13.30 -12.63 9.52
CA GLU A 133 -14.73 -12.80 9.81
C GLU A 133 -15.38 -13.88 8.94
N LYS A 134 -14.97 -14.02 7.68
CA LYS A 134 -15.46 -15.10 6.80
C LYS A 134 -14.95 -16.47 7.26
N GLU A 135 -13.72 -16.57 7.73
CA GLU A 135 -13.14 -17.81 8.25
C GLU A 135 -13.79 -18.21 9.59
N LYS A 136 -13.97 -17.26 10.52
CA LYS A 136 -14.70 -17.48 11.79
C LYS A 136 -16.17 -17.86 11.59
N VAL A 137 -16.83 -17.33 10.55
CA VAL A 137 -18.22 -17.72 10.19
C VAL A 137 -18.28 -19.10 9.53
N LYS A 138 -17.21 -19.52 8.84
CA LYS A 138 -17.11 -20.86 8.24
C LYS A 138 -16.85 -21.92 9.31
N GLU A 139 -15.94 -21.65 10.25
CA GLU A 139 -15.69 -22.49 11.43
C GLU A 139 -16.93 -22.62 12.31
N LYS A 140 -17.64 -21.51 12.59
CA LYS A 140 -18.91 -21.58 13.34
C LYS A 140 -19.99 -22.42 12.64
N LYS A 141 -20.07 -22.36 11.31
CA LYS A 141 -21.06 -23.16 10.55
C LYS A 141 -20.68 -24.64 10.45
N GLU A 142 -19.38 -24.97 10.52
CA GLU A 142 -18.92 -26.36 10.61
C GLU A 142 -19.09 -26.92 12.03
N GLU A 143 -18.88 -26.11 13.07
CA GLU A 143 -19.15 -26.49 14.47
C GLU A 143 -20.65 -26.62 14.77
N GLU A 144 -21.50 -25.75 14.22
CA GLU A 144 -22.97 -25.86 14.34
C GLU A 144 -23.58 -26.91 13.37
N GLY A 145 -22.78 -27.45 12.45
CA GLY A 145 -23.20 -28.36 11.36
C GLY A 145 -23.09 -29.87 11.64
N ILE A 146 -22.59 -30.30 12.81
CA ILE A 146 -22.52 -31.72 13.19
C ILE A 146 -23.24 -31.97 14.51
N SER A 147 -24.57 -31.84 14.50
CA SER A 147 -25.43 -32.50 15.49
C SER A 147 -26.83 -32.72 14.91
N ASN A 148 -26.93 -33.51 13.84
CA ASN A 148 -28.19 -34.12 13.45
C ASN A 148 -28.00 -35.46 12.73
N ILE A 149 -27.24 -36.36 13.37
CA ILE A 149 -27.41 -37.80 13.17
C ILE A 149 -27.63 -38.42 14.54
N GLN A 150 -28.85 -38.29 15.07
CA GLN A 150 -29.37 -39.23 16.06
C GLN A 150 -30.56 -39.98 15.43
N THR A 151 -30.25 -41.22 15.06
CA THR A 151 -31.05 -42.41 15.35
C THR A 151 -32.52 -42.40 14.91
N ILE A 152 -32.78 -42.88 13.69
CA ILE A 152 -34.04 -43.57 13.41
C ILE A 152 -33.74 -45.07 13.49
N SER A 153 -33.98 -45.64 14.67
CA SER A 153 -34.29 -47.07 14.79
C SER A 153 -35.76 -47.24 14.47
N GLN A 154 -36.06 -48.01 13.42
CA GLN A 154 -37.20 -48.94 13.37
C GLN A 154 -36.80 -50.15 12.53
#